data_AF-A0A7R9R184-F1
#
_entry.id   AF-A0A7R9R184-F1
#
_cell.length_a   1.000
_cell.length_b   1.000
_cell.length_c   1.000
_cell.angle_alpha   90.00
_cell.angle_beta   90.00
_cell.angle_gamma   90.00
#
_symmetry.space_group_name_H-M   'P 1'
#
loop_
_entity.id
_entity.type
_entity.pdbx_description
1 polymer ?
#
loop_
_entity_poly.entity_id
_entity_poly.type
_entity_poly.pdbx_seq_one_letter_code
_entity_poly.pdbx_strand_id
1 'polypeptide(L)'
;ASHQNNQSPFASSVFRPYLEKCGNHLVSLNLSENTMPSFHSCISAIMEFCPNLQLLDISNVESLSKTASISVEKLQTSCPHLRILRAANITFTVSTSGSQTDGFVSLEELSIPFKSDFSTAIIQNAHTDNVLEQLTKNAENLKLLDIRGARYLSHRALVKIPAWNIQHLSVSNCPKLNTEHLEMAFTK
;
A
#
# COMPACT_ATOMS: atom_id res chain seq x y z
N ALA A 1 -11.30 13.89 -20.36
CA ALA A 1 -11.75 12.72 -21.12
C ALA A 1 -11.41 11.49 -20.29
N SER A 2 -12.42 10.80 -19.76
CA SER A 2 -12.24 9.54 -19.05
C SER A 2 -11.79 8.48 -20.05
N HIS A 3 -10.55 8.01 -19.96
CA HIS A 3 -10.16 6.77 -20.61
C HIS A 3 -10.97 5.66 -19.96
N GLN A 4 -12.07 5.25 -20.58
CA GLN A 4 -12.70 3.97 -20.26
C GLN A 4 -11.66 2.91 -20.63
N ASN A 5 -11.15 2.24 -19.61
CA ASN A 5 -10.22 1.15 -19.79
C ASN A 5 -11.00 -0.01 -20.46
N ASN A 6 -10.81 -0.19 -21.76
CA ASN A 6 -11.48 -1.21 -22.57
C ASN A 6 -10.93 -2.63 -22.33
N GLN A 7 -10.25 -2.85 -21.20
CA GLN A 7 -9.70 -4.15 -20.85
C GLN A 7 -10.79 -5.03 -20.25
N SER A 8 -10.85 -6.29 -20.70
CA SER A 8 -11.71 -7.30 -20.09
C SER A 8 -11.42 -7.37 -18.58
N PRO A 9 -12.45 -7.42 -17.70
CA PRO A 9 -12.24 -7.52 -16.27
C PRO A 9 -11.29 -8.68 -15.92
N PHE A 10 -10.41 -8.43 -14.96
CA PHE A 10 -9.47 -9.42 -14.47
C PHE A 10 -10.21 -10.68 -13.98
N ALA A 11 -9.91 -11.82 -14.61
CA ALA A 11 -10.58 -13.07 -14.36
C ALA A 11 -10.02 -13.77 -13.12
N SER A 12 -10.64 -13.54 -11.96
CA SER A 12 -10.27 -14.15 -10.68
C SER A 12 -10.32 -15.68 -10.69
N SER A 13 -11.18 -16.29 -11.52
CA SER A 13 -11.41 -17.74 -11.61
C SER A 13 -10.19 -18.54 -12.07
N VAL A 14 -9.35 -17.96 -12.93
CA VAL A 14 -8.10 -18.61 -13.40
C VAL A 14 -6.89 -18.15 -12.60
N PHE A 15 -6.98 -16.99 -11.95
CA PHE A 15 -5.86 -16.42 -11.21
C PHE A 15 -5.50 -17.24 -9.97
N ARG A 16 -6.50 -17.66 -9.17
CA ARG A 16 -6.23 -18.48 -7.98
C ARG A 16 -5.55 -19.82 -8.33
N PRO A 17 -6.06 -20.65 -9.25
CA PRO A 17 -5.37 -21.88 -9.65
C PRO A 17 -3.97 -21.66 -10.21
N TYR A 18 -3.73 -20.53 -10.89
CA TYR A 18 -2.40 -20.15 -11.35
C TYR A 18 -1.46 -19.90 -10.16
N LEU A 19 -1.88 -19.08 -9.19
CA LEU A 19 -1.10 -18.81 -7.99
C LEU A 19 -0.89 -20.06 -7.12
N GLU A 20 -1.88 -20.93 -7.00
CA GLU A 20 -1.72 -22.23 -6.32
C GLU A 20 -0.59 -23.07 -6.91
N LYS A 21 -0.41 -23.01 -8.24
CA LYS A 21 0.61 -23.81 -8.93
C LYS A 21 2.01 -23.17 -8.93
N CYS A 22 2.12 -21.86 -9.03
CA CYS A 22 3.42 -21.20 -9.21
C CYS A 22 3.67 -19.97 -8.33
N GLY A 23 2.75 -19.60 -7.45
CA GLY A 23 2.84 -18.40 -6.61
C GLY A 23 4.10 -18.36 -5.75
N ASN A 24 4.58 -19.53 -5.30
CA ASN A 24 5.82 -19.65 -4.55
C ASN A 24 7.08 -19.25 -5.34
N HIS A 25 7.02 -19.22 -6.68
CA HIS A 25 8.12 -18.76 -7.53
C HIS A 25 7.96 -17.29 -7.97
N LEU A 26 6.82 -16.66 -7.67
CA LEU A 26 6.58 -15.27 -8.07
C LEU A 26 7.34 -14.31 -7.16
N VAL A 27 8.19 -13.50 -7.79
CA VAL A 27 8.97 -12.44 -7.13
C VAL A 27 8.39 -11.05 -7.44
N SER A 28 7.71 -10.90 -8.57
CA SER A 28 7.12 -9.63 -8.99
C SER A 28 5.74 -9.87 -9.57
N LEU A 29 4.77 -9.07 -9.12
CA LEU A 29 3.39 -9.11 -9.60
C LEU A 29 2.88 -7.69 -9.82
N ASN A 30 2.50 -7.39 -11.05
CA ASN A 30 1.87 -6.13 -11.42
C ASN A 30 0.44 -6.38 -11.89
N LEU A 31 -0.50 -5.82 -11.14
CA LEU A 31 -1.94 -5.82 -11.39
C LEU A 31 -2.48 -4.38 -11.53
N SER A 32 -1.62 -3.37 -11.64
CA SER A 32 -2.02 -1.97 -11.74
C SER A 32 -3.00 -1.74 -12.90
N GLU A 33 -3.90 -0.76 -12.74
CA GLU A 33 -4.87 -0.33 -13.75
C GLU A 33 -5.86 -1.42 -14.20
N ASN A 34 -5.94 -2.56 -13.53
CA ASN A 34 -6.92 -3.60 -13.89
C ASN A 34 -8.30 -3.32 -13.27
N THR A 35 -9.37 -3.67 -13.99
CA THR A 35 -10.70 -3.82 -13.39
C THR A 35 -10.78 -5.17 -12.69
N MET A 36 -10.87 -5.18 -11.36
CA MET A 36 -10.87 -6.39 -10.53
C MET A 36 -12.13 -6.47 -9.65
N PRO A 37 -13.25 -6.99 -10.20
CA PRO A 37 -14.51 -7.16 -9.47
C PRO A 37 -14.35 -7.89 -8.13
N SER A 38 -13.50 -8.92 -8.11
CA SER A 38 -13.21 -9.76 -6.93
C SER A 38 -11.90 -9.35 -6.24
N PHE A 39 -11.67 -8.06 -6.00
CA PHE A 39 -10.44 -7.51 -5.41
C PHE A 39 -9.96 -8.31 -4.19
N HIS A 40 -10.83 -8.44 -3.17
CA HIS A 40 -10.50 -9.11 -1.91
C HIS A 40 -10.10 -10.58 -2.10
N SER A 41 -10.79 -11.31 -2.99
CA SER A 41 -10.45 -12.70 -3.29
C SER A 41 -9.09 -12.83 -3.98
N CYS A 42 -8.75 -11.88 -4.87
CA CYS A 42 -7.47 -11.88 -5.56
C CYS A 42 -6.32 -11.53 -4.61
N ILE A 43 -6.47 -10.50 -3.77
CA ILE A 43 -5.48 -10.17 -2.74
C ILE A 43 -5.32 -11.34 -1.75
N SER A 44 -6.41 -11.99 -1.34
CA SER A 44 -6.34 -13.17 -0.47
C SER A 44 -5.54 -14.30 -1.12
N ALA A 45 -5.71 -14.57 -2.41
CA ALA A 45 -4.93 -15.59 -3.11
C ALA A 45 -3.45 -15.21 -3.23
N ILE A 46 -3.12 -13.92 -3.44
CA ILE A 46 -1.73 -13.45 -3.44
C ILE A 46 -1.09 -13.69 -2.07
N MET A 47 -1.77 -13.29 -0.99
CA MET A 47 -1.31 -13.50 0.38
C MET A 47 -1.19 -15.00 0.74
N GLU A 48 -2.03 -15.86 0.19
CA GLU A 48 -2.01 -17.30 0.47
C GLU A 48 -0.88 -18.02 -0.26
N PHE A 49 -0.54 -17.61 -1.49
CA PHE A 49 0.31 -18.41 -2.38
C PHE A 49 1.62 -17.75 -2.80
N CYS A 50 1.87 -16.47 -2.49
CA CYS A 50 3.04 -15.72 -2.96
C CYS A 50 3.99 -15.27 -1.84
N PRO A 51 4.61 -16.20 -1.07
CA PRO A 51 5.48 -15.84 0.06
C PRO A 51 6.78 -15.14 -0.35
N ASN A 52 7.26 -15.37 -1.57
CA ASN A 52 8.54 -14.83 -2.08
C ASN A 52 8.40 -13.50 -2.84
N LEU A 53 7.22 -12.89 -2.77
CA LEU A 53 6.92 -11.67 -3.52
C LEU A 53 7.75 -10.49 -2.99
N GLN A 54 8.50 -9.86 -3.89
CA GLN A 54 9.31 -8.67 -3.62
C GLN A 54 8.70 -7.40 -4.21
N LEU A 55 7.94 -7.50 -5.30
CA LEU A 55 7.21 -6.38 -5.89
C LEU A 55 5.72 -6.71 -6.00
N LEU A 56 4.89 -5.84 -5.42
CA LEU A 56 3.46 -5.83 -5.63
C LEU A 56 3.02 -4.45 -6.11
N ASP A 57 2.45 -4.40 -7.32
CA ASP A 57 1.78 -3.21 -7.84
C ASP A 57 0.30 -3.50 -8.06
N ILE A 58 -0.55 -2.80 -7.32
CA ILE A 58 -2.02 -2.87 -7.37
C ILE A 58 -2.61 -1.46 -7.51
N SER A 59 -1.82 -0.54 -8.06
CA SER A 59 -2.21 0.86 -8.22
C SER A 59 -3.41 1.00 -9.16
N ASN A 60 -4.36 1.87 -8.81
CA ASN A 60 -5.51 2.21 -9.65
C ASN A 60 -6.38 1.01 -10.05
N VAL A 61 -6.39 -0.07 -9.26
CA VAL A 61 -7.31 -1.19 -9.50
C VAL A 61 -8.75 -0.75 -9.27
N GLU A 62 -9.59 -0.94 -10.28
CA GLU A 62 -11.01 -0.61 -10.20
C GLU A 62 -11.78 -1.81 -9.65
N SER A 63 -12.37 -1.67 -8.46
CA SER A 63 -13.21 -2.70 -7.86
C SER A 63 -14.67 -2.31 -7.93
N LEU A 64 -15.55 -3.29 -8.18
CA LEU A 64 -17.00 -3.11 -8.02
C LEU A 64 -17.39 -2.94 -6.54
N SER A 65 -16.54 -3.42 -5.61
CA SER A 65 -16.71 -3.12 -4.20
C SER A 65 -16.27 -1.68 -3.93
N LYS A 66 -17.07 -0.92 -3.17
CA LYS A 66 -16.78 0.49 -2.86
C LYS A 66 -15.47 0.71 -2.08
N THR A 67 -14.80 -0.36 -1.64
CA THR A 67 -13.58 -0.30 -0.82
C THR A 67 -12.57 -1.40 -1.17
N ALA A 68 -11.57 -1.06 -1.99
CA ALA A 68 -10.38 -1.90 -2.18
C ALA A 68 -9.45 -1.71 -0.96
N SER A 69 -9.62 -2.56 0.07
CA SER A 69 -8.88 -2.44 1.34
C SER A 69 -8.04 -3.66 1.67
N ILE A 70 -6.84 -3.45 2.21
CA ILE A 70 -5.90 -4.52 2.59
C ILE A 70 -5.51 -4.39 4.06
N SER A 71 -5.50 -5.50 4.80
CA SER A 71 -4.93 -5.53 6.16
C SER A 71 -3.41 -5.52 6.07
N VAL A 72 -2.79 -4.54 6.73
CA VAL A 72 -1.33 -4.37 6.75
C VAL A 72 -0.64 -5.58 7.36
N GLU A 73 -1.12 -6.06 8.51
CA GLU A 73 -0.48 -7.16 9.23
C GLU A 73 -0.58 -8.48 8.45
N LYS A 74 -1.74 -8.75 7.85
CA LYS A 74 -1.89 -9.93 6.99
C LYS A 74 -0.95 -9.87 5.79
N LEU A 75 -0.78 -8.71 5.17
CA LEU A 75 0.14 -8.54 4.05
C LEU A 75 1.60 -8.75 4.50
N GLN A 76 1.97 -8.22 5.66
CA GLN A 76 3.31 -8.38 6.24
C GLN A 76 3.65 -9.84 6.54
N THR A 77 2.74 -10.59 7.17
CA THR A 77 2.98 -12.01 7.47
C THR A 77 2.99 -12.89 6.23
N SER A 78 2.24 -12.50 5.19
CA SER A 78 2.04 -13.30 3.98
C SER A 78 3.11 -13.06 2.93
N CYS A 79 3.59 -11.82 2.80
CA CYS A 79 4.60 -11.41 1.82
C CYS A 79 5.76 -10.67 2.52
N PRO A 80 6.53 -11.36 3.39
CA PRO A 80 7.54 -10.73 4.24
C PRO A 80 8.75 -10.17 3.46
N HIS A 81 8.94 -10.62 2.21
CA HIS A 81 10.05 -10.21 1.35
C HIS A 81 9.74 -8.98 0.47
N LEU A 82 8.60 -8.31 0.69
CA LEU A 82 8.24 -7.12 -0.09
C LEU A 82 9.30 -6.02 0.04
N ARG A 83 9.81 -5.61 -1.13
CA ARG A 83 10.74 -4.50 -1.33
C ARG A 83 10.05 -3.31 -1.97
N ILE A 84 9.08 -3.55 -2.85
CA ILE A 84 8.35 -2.52 -3.59
C ILE A 84 6.86 -2.76 -3.41
N LEU A 85 6.17 -1.81 -2.79
CA LEU A 85 4.72 -1.79 -2.65
C LEU A 85 4.15 -0.53 -3.30
N ARG A 86 3.42 -0.72 -4.41
CA ARG A 86 2.70 0.34 -5.12
C ARG A 86 1.21 0.06 -5.06
N ALA A 87 0.48 0.98 -4.45
CA ALA A 87 -0.95 0.80 -4.19
C ALA A 87 -1.69 2.14 -4.24
N ALA A 88 -1.47 2.91 -5.33
CA ALA A 88 -2.19 4.15 -5.54
C ALA A 88 -3.71 3.91 -5.53
N ASN A 89 -4.45 4.77 -4.82
CA ASN A 89 -5.90 4.65 -4.65
C ASN A 89 -6.39 3.34 -3.98
N ILE A 90 -5.53 2.65 -3.24
CA ILE A 90 -5.89 1.49 -2.40
C ILE A 90 -5.88 1.89 -0.94
N THR A 91 -6.86 1.42 -0.17
CA THR A 91 -6.94 1.68 1.28
C THR A 91 -6.26 0.58 2.09
N PHE A 92 -5.75 0.94 3.26
CA PHE A 92 -5.15 -0.02 4.19
C PHE A 92 -5.84 0.02 5.55
N THR A 93 -5.89 -1.12 6.22
CA THR A 93 -6.41 -1.23 7.59
C THR A 93 -5.37 -1.88 8.49
N VAL A 94 -5.37 -1.45 9.74
CA VAL A 94 -4.55 -2.00 10.82
C VAL A 94 -5.51 -2.61 11.84
N SER A 95 -5.18 -3.79 12.34
CA SER A 95 -5.92 -4.47 13.40
C SER A 95 -5.83 -3.72 14.72
N THR A 96 -6.93 -3.69 15.47
CA THR A 96 -6.96 -3.16 16.83
C THR A 96 -6.41 -4.14 17.87
N SER A 97 -6.18 -5.41 17.49
CA SER A 97 -5.83 -6.50 18.42
C SER A 97 -4.33 -6.61 18.75
N GLY A 98 -3.50 -5.63 18.38
CA GLY A 98 -2.10 -5.58 18.79
C GLY A 98 -1.22 -6.70 18.22
N SER A 99 -1.54 -7.22 17.03
CA SER A 99 -0.71 -8.20 16.34
C SER A 99 0.69 -7.62 16.12
N GLN A 100 1.70 -8.28 16.70
CA GLN A 100 3.09 -7.88 16.54
C GLN A 100 3.65 -8.52 15.27
N THR A 101 3.79 -7.72 14.23
CA THR A 101 4.56 -8.06 13.02
C THR A 101 5.92 -7.38 13.05
N ASP A 102 6.91 -7.93 12.35
CA ASP A 102 8.21 -7.27 12.17
C ASP A 102 8.18 -6.14 11.14
N GLY A 103 7.02 -5.88 10.53
CA GLY A 103 6.90 -4.91 9.44
C GLY A 103 7.38 -5.46 8.10
N PHE A 104 7.68 -4.56 7.16
CA PHE A 104 8.31 -4.90 5.88
C PHE A 104 9.81 -4.55 5.96
N VAL A 105 10.62 -5.43 6.57
CA VAL A 105 12.05 -5.18 6.83
C VAL A 105 12.89 -4.95 5.57
N SER A 106 12.45 -5.49 4.43
CA SER A 106 13.12 -5.35 3.14
C SER A 106 12.58 -4.18 2.30
N LEU A 107 11.64 -3.38 2.81
CA LEU A 107 10.96 -2.36 2.02
C LEU A 107 11.92 -1.25 1.58
N GLU A 108 11.96 -1.00 0.28
CA GLU A 108 12.76 0.03 -0.40
C GLU A 108 11.87 1.12 -1.00
N GLU A 109 10.68 0.75 -1.46
CA GLU A 109 9.71 1.65 -2.09
C GLU A 109 8.31 1.44 -1.50
N LEU A 110 7.74 2.52 -0.97
CA LEU A 110 6.34 2.62 -0.60
C LEU A 110 5.67 3.76 -1.38
N SER A 111 4.75 3.43 -2.27
CA SER A 111 3.97 4.40 -3.02
C SER A 111 2.48 4.14 -2.87
N ILE A 112 1.81 5.01 -2.10
CA ILE A 112 0.38 4.93 -1.78
C ILE A 112 -0.34 6.28 -1.99
N PRO A 113 -0.13 6.99 -3.11
CA PRO A 113 -0.80 8.26 -3.35
C PRO A 113 -2.31 8.03 -3.51
N PHE A 114 -3.08 9.00 -3.05
CA PHE A 114 -4.54 8.90 -3.06
C PHE A 114 -5.16 10.14 -3.70
N LYS A 115 -6.03 9.94 -4.70
CA LYS A 115 -6.68 11.04 -5.41
C LYS A 115 -7.82 11.61 -4.56
N SER A 116 -7.92 12.94 -4.55
CA SER A 116 -8.80 13.73 -3.68
C SER A 116 -10.30 13.63 -3.97
N ASP A 117 -10.66 13.09 -5.13
CA ASP A 117 -12.00 12.94 -5.69
C ASP A 117 -12.70 11.62 -5.30
N PHE A 118 -11.97 10.67 -4.71
CA PHE A 118 -12.56 9.51 -4.05
C PHE A 118 -13.33 9.91 -2.78
N SER A 119 -14.45 9.22 -2.51
CA SER A 119 -15.40 9.59 -1.45
C SER A 119 -14.75 9.72 -0.06
N THR A 120 -14.91 10.88 0.57
CA THR A 120 -14.24 11.31 1.80
C THR A 120 -14.57 10.47 3.05
N ALA A 121 -15.71 9.78 3.07
CA ALA A 121 -16.17 9.01 4.24
C ALA A 121 -15.41 7.69 4.45
N ILE A 122 -14.97 7.05 3.37
CA ILE A 122 -14.26 5.76 3.41
C ILE A 122 -12.78 5.95 3.76
N ILE A 123 -12.21 7.10 3.37
CA ILE A 123 -10.78 7.39 3.46
C ILE A 123 -10.35 7.80 4.87
N GLN A 124 -11.29 8.22 5.74
CA GLN A 124 -10.96 8.75 7.08
C GLN A 124 -10.12 7.78 7.91
N ASN A 125 -10.34 6.49 7.74
CA ASN A 125 -9.68 5.44 8.54
C ASN A 125 -8.52 4.74 7.80
N ALA A 126 -8.29 5.05 6.52
CA ALA A 126 -7.45 4.26 5.62
C ALA A 126 -6.01 4.77 5.46
N HIS A 127 -5.78 6.07 5.62
CA HIS A 127 -4.46 6.71 5.48
C HIS A 127 -4.17 7.57 6.72
N THR A 128 -4.16 6.93 7.88
CA THR A 128 -3.88 7.55 9.18
C THR A 128 -2.42 7.36 9.56
N ASP A 129 -1.95 8.13 10.55
CA ASP A 129 -0.58 8.01 11.08
C ASP A 129 -0.26 6.57 11.48
N ASN A 130 -1.22 5.85 12.08
CA ASN A 130 -1.06 4.47 12.51
C ASN A 130 -0.87 3.51 11.32
N VAL A 131 -1.60 3.71 10.22
CA VAL A 131 -1.45 2.90 9.00
C VAL A 131 -0.05 3.09 8.42
N LEU A 132 0.41 4.34 8.29
CA LEU A 132 1.73 4.62 7.74
C LEU A 132 2.83 4.06 8.64
N GLU A 133 2.71 4.26 9.96
CA GLU A 133 3.65 3.71 10.94
C GLU A 133 3.76 2.19 10.84
N GLN A 134 2.65 1.46 10.68
CA GLN A 134 2.70 0.01 10.48
C GLN A 134 3.30 -0.37 9.13
N LEU A 135 2.95 0.32 8.04
CA LEU A 135 3.50 0.06 6.72
C LEU A 135 5.02 0.30 6.66
N THR A 136 5.53 1.27 7.42
CA THR A 136 6.97 1.59 7.46
C THR A 136 7.69 1.00 8.66
N LYS A 137 7.04 0.15 9.46
CA LYS A 137 7.65 -0.47 10.64
C LYS A 137 8.89 -1.24 10.22
N ASN A 138 10.03 -0.92 10.85
CA ASN A 138 11.35 -1.52 10.60
C ASN A 138 11.84 -1.45 9.13
N ALA A 139 11.29 -0.55 8.30
CA ALA A 139 11.66 -0.39 6.90
C ALA A 139 12.97 0.40 6.74
N GLU A 140 14.08 -0.06 7.31
CA GLU A 140 15.36 0.67 7.34
C GLU A 140 15.98 0.89 5.94
N ASN A 141 15.56 0.10 4.96
CA ASN A 141 16.01 0.20 3.57
C ASN A 141 15.18 1.16 2.71
N LEU A 142 14.19 1.86 3.31
CA LEU A 142 13.25 2.70 2.58
C LEU A 142 13.96 3.87 1.90
N LYS A 143 13.88 3.92 0.57
CA LYS A 143 14.47 4.96 -0.29
C LYS A 143 13.43 5.86 -0.93
N LEU A 144 12.23 5.33 -1.20
CA LEU A 144 11.15 6.09 -1.82
C LEU A 144 9.89 6.02 -0.97
N LEU A 145 9.34 7.20 -0.67
CA LEU A 145 8.04 7.36 -0.02
C LEU A 145 7.16 8.33 -0.82
N ASP A 146 6.06 7.83 -1.36
CA ASP A 146 5.01 8.63 -2.00
C ASP A 146 3.68 8.49 -1.25
N ILE A 147 3.29 9.56 -0.57
CA ILE A 147 2.07 9.66 0.24
C ILE A 147 1.22 10.87 -0.17
N ARG A 148 1.31 11.30 -1.43
CA ARG A 148 0.53 12.43 -1.94
C ARG A 148 -0.97 12.25 -1.70
N GLY A 149 -1.65 13.33 -1.35
CA GLY A 149 -3.10 13.32 -1.11
C GLY A 149 -3.54 12.70 0.22
N ALA A 150 -2.60 12.35 1.10
CA ALA A 150 -2.89 11.80 2.42
C ALA A 150 -3.44 12.87 3.39
N ARG A 151 -4.75 13.12 3.31
CA ARG A 151 -5.46 14.18 4.05
C ARG A 151 -5.46 14.03 5.57
N TYR A 152 -5.25 12.81 6.07
CA TYR A 152 -5.34 12.50 7.50
C TYR A 152 -3.98 12.31 8.17
N LEU A 153 -2.88 12.32 7.40
CA LEU A 153 -1.54 12.21 7.94
C LEU A 153 -1.07 13.51 8.58
N SER A 154 -0.65 13.43 9.83
CA SER A 154 -0.02 14.52 10.57
C SER A 154 1.51 14.41 10.52
N HIS A 155 2.21 15.48 10.89
CA HIS A 155 3.68 15.49 10.98
C HIS A 155 4.21 14.37 11.91
N ARG A 156 3.41 13.90 12.88
CA ARG A 156 3.80 12.83 13.81
C ARG A 156 4.09 11.52 13.09
N ALA A 157 3.40 11.24 11.99
CA ALA A 157 3.64 10.04 11.19
C ALA A 157 5.07 10.06 10.62
N LEU A 158 5.49 11.21 10.08
CA LEU A 158 6.80 11.34 9.43
C LEU A 158 7.96 11.18 10.41
N VAL A 159 7.82 11.69 11.65
CA VAL A 159 8.85 11.54 12.69
C VAL A 159 9.12 10.07 13.03
N LYS A 160 8.16 9.16 12.78
CA LYS A 160 8.27 7.73 13.08
C LYS A 160 8.81 6.89 11.92
N ILE A 161 8.94 7.47 10.72
CA ILE A 161 9.44 6.75 9.56
C ILE A 161 10.95 6.59 9.70
N PRO A 162 11.52 5.42 9.38
CA PRO A 162 12.97 5.25 9.24
C PRO A 162 13.48 6.05 8.04
N ALA A 163 13.70 7.36 8.25
CA ALA A 163 13.96 8.32 7.17
C ALA A 163 15.42 8.38 6.69
N TRP A 164 16.34 7.66 7.36
CA TRP A 164 17.80 7.77 7.17
C TRP A 164 18.29 7.53 5.74
N ASN A 165 17.56 6.73 4.96
CA ASN A 165 17.93 6.33 3.60
C ASN A 165 17.00 6.90 2.52
N ILE A 166 16.07 7.81 2.86
CA ILE A 166 15.12 8.36 1.90
C ILE A 166 15.85 9.21 0.84
N GLN A 167 15.64 8.85 -0.42
CA GLN A 167 16.16 9.51 -1.61
C GLN A 167 15.05 10.28 -2.36
N HIS A 168 13.81 9.80 -2.25
CA HIS A 168 12.65 10.37 -2.91
C HIS A 168 11.47 10.48 -1.96
N LEU A 169 10.97 11.70 -1.77
CA LEU A 169 9.80 11.98 -0.93
C LEU A 169 8.76 12.79 -1.71
N SER A 170 7.52 12.28 -1.76
CA SER A 170 6.39 12.94 -2.40
C SER A 170 5.22 13.12 -1.40
N VAL A 171 4.95 14.37 -1.00
CA VAL A 171 4.00 14.72 0.08
C VAL A 171 2.99 15.83 -0.30
N SER A 172 2.82 16.11 -1.60
CA SER A 172 1.86 17.14 -2.05
C SER A 172 0.42 16.83 -1.66
N ASN A 173 -0.39 17.86 -1.38
CA ASN A 173 -1.82 17.74 -1.05
C ASN A 173 -2.11 16.99 0.27
N CYS A 174 -1.24 17.16 1.27
CA CYS A 174 -1.39 16.61 2.61
C CYS A 174 -1.66 17.74 3.62
N PRO A 175 -2.89 18.25 3.74
CA PRO A 175 -3.22 19.47 4.51
C PRO A 175 -2.88 19.41 6.01
N LYS A 176 -2.74 18.22 6.60
CA LYS A 176 -2.37 18.04 8.01
C LYS A 176 -0.85 17.90 8.24
N LEU A 177 -0.06 17.78 7.16
CA LEU A 177 1.39 17.91 7.21
C LEU A 177 1.74 19.40 7.18
N ASN A 178 1.59 20.08 8.33
CA ASN A 178 1.99 21.47 8.46
C ASN A 178 3.52 21.63 8.36
N THR A 179 3.96 22.63 7.60
CA THR A 179 5.37 22.84 7.22
C THR A 179 6.29 23.18 8.38
N GLU A 180 5.80 23.87 9.41
CA GLU A 180 6.62 24.23 10.59
C GLU A 180 7.13 23.01 11.38
N HIS A 181 6.40 21.89 11.36
CA HIS A 181 6.81 20.66 12.05
C HIS A 181 7.50 19.65 11.11
N LEU A 182 7.51 19.90 9.80
CA LEU A 182 8.21 19.06 8.83
C LEU A 182 9.73 19.18 9.01
N GLU A 183 10.25 20.37 9.31
CA GLU A 183 11.68 20.58 9.59
C GLU A 183 12.18 19.75 10.78
N MET A 184 11.31 19.52 11.78
CA MET A 184 11.61 18.65 12.93
C MET A 184 11.73 17.17 12.56
N ALA A 185 11.09 16.73 11.47
CA ALA A 185 11.15 15.33 11.03
C ALA A 185 12.47 15.01 10.30
N PHE A 186 13.16 16.03 9.77
CA PHE A 186 14.40 15.88 8.98
C PHE A 186 15.66 16.39 9.71
N THR A 187 15.54 16.86 10.94
CA THR A 187 16.67 17.24 11.81
C THR A 187 17.17 16.11 12.72
N LYS A 188 16.77 14.86 12.44
CA LYS A 188 17.24 13.65 13.15
C LYS A 188 18.62 13.20 12.70
#